data_AF-A0A0K0Y000-F1
#
_entry.id   AF-A0A0K0Y000-F1
#
_cell.length_a   1.000
_cell.length_b   1.000
_cell.length_c   1.000
_cell.angle_alpha   90.00
_cell.angle_beta   90.00
_cell.angle_gamma   90.00
#
_symmetry.space_group_name_H-M   'P 1'
#
loop_
_entity.id
_entity.type
_entity.pdbx_description
1 polymer ?
#
loop_
_entity_poly.entity_id
_entity_poly.type
_entity_poly.pdbx_seq_one_letter_code
_entity_poly.pdbx_strand_id
1 'polypeptide(L)'
;MKQDFLVRDSGQPFSVDKTLMSRKRWFAFCALVLIVSNVQAIDVQETTDFPGSSSFAFGVSVGELDPGGNTVSGTLDGVCAPNDCNGAKDGDTQDSFLVTVPEGYLIESIEVTSANIGGVITLIGFGVRSPEENIAFVNIPVNSNSGNVLTDPVPAGEYSLSVFGRLGSEAGPFTLDWSVSISIVPAVEIFQDRFDQV
;
A
#
# COMPACT_ATOMS: atom_id res chain seq x y z
N MET A 1 53.55 -42.81 -30.00
CA MET A 1 53.47 -43.29 -31.39
C MET A 1 52.83 -42.19 -32.21
N LYS A 2 53.60 -41.63 -33.15
CA LYS A 2 53.20 -40.62 -34.13
C LYS A 2 52.48 -41.29 -35.30
N GLN A 3 51.40 -40.69 -35.80
CA GLN A 3 50.99 -40.86 -37.19
C GLN A 3 50.75 -39.48 -37.81
N ASP A 4 51.58 -39.20 -38.82
CA ASP A 4 51.50 -38.09 -39.76
C ASP A 4 50.60 -38.46 -40.95
N PHE A 5 50.42 -37.49 -41.87
CA PHE A 5 49.97 -37.58 -43.29
C PHE A 5 48.44 -37.59 -43.53
N LEU A 6 47.83 -36.80 -44.43
CA LEU A 6 48.32 -35.99 -45.55
C LEU A 6 47.29 -34.94 -46.00
N VAL A 7 47.83 -33.87 -46.59
CA VAL A 7 47.23 -32.76 -47.34
C VAL A 7 46.69 -33.22 -48.72
N ARG A 8 45.58 -32.62 -49.18
CA ARG A 8 45.32 -32.08 -50.56
C ARG A 8 43.88 -31.55 -50.62
N ASP A 9 43.66 -30.24 -50.76
CA ASP A 9 43.78 -29.38 -51.96
C ASP A 9 42.47 -29.31 -52.76
N SER A 10 41.93 -28.11 -52.91
CA SER A 10 41.50 -27.53 -54.19
C SER A 10 40.70 -26.26 -53.92
N GLY A 11 41.33 -25.12 -54.24
CA GLY A 11 40.67 -23.84 -54.23
C GLY A 11 39.50 -23.78 -55.21
N GLN A 12 38.45 -23.09 -54.80
CA GLN A 12 37.56 -22.37 -55.71
C GLN A 12 37.41 -20.93 -55.22
N PRO A 13 37.55 -19.93 -56.11
CA PRO A 13 37.35 -18.54 -55.75
C PRO A 13 35.85 -18.25 -55.71
N PHE A 14 35.28 -18.12 -54.52
CA PHE A 14 33.89 -17.65 -54.43
C PHE A 14 33.85 -16.13 -54.55
N SER A 15 33.16 -15.73 -55.62
CA SER A 15 32.87 -14.39 -56.05
C SER A 15 32.29 -13.53 -54.91
N VAL A 16 32.80 -12.31 -54.83
CA VAL A 16 32.32 -11.26 -53.93
C VAL A 16 30.98 -10.77 -54.44
N ASP A 17 29.89 -11.28 -53.86
CA ASP A 17 28.57 -10.70 -54.08
C ASP A 17 28.36 -9.51 -53.14
N LYS A 18 28.76 -8.32 -53.63
CA LYS A 18 28.47 -7.02 -53.04
C LYS A 18 27.04 -6.60 -53.41
N THR A 19 26.05 -7.31 -52.88
CA THR A 19 24.64 -6.95 -53.03
C THR A 19 24.03 -6.64 -51.67
N LEU A 20 24.39 -5.45 -51.19
CA LEU A 20 23.45 -4.39 -50.82
C LEU A 20 22.02 -4.83 -50.45
N MET A 21 21.84 -5.62 -49.40
CA MET A 21 20.53 -5.84 -48.78
C MET A 21 20.54 -5.46 -47.30
N SER A 22 20.15 -4.20 -47.10
CA SER A 22 19.19 -3.80 -46.08
C SER A 22 19.54 -4.14 -44.62
N ARG A 23 20.37 -3.26 -44.04
CA ARG A 23 20.36 -2.91 -42.63
C ARG A 23 18.96 -2.44 -42.18
N LYS A 24 18.00 -3.33 -41.96
CA LYS A 24 16.73 -3.03 -41.27
C LYS A 24 16.26 -4.29 -40.55
N ARG A 25 15.83 -4.12 -39.29
CA ARG A 25 15.31 -5.14 -38.35
C ARG A 25 16.35 -5.72 -37.38
N TRP A 26 17.20 -4.85 -36.85
CA TRP A 26 17.59 -4.95 -35.44
C TRP A 26 16.53 -4.23 -34.61
N PHE A 27 16.25 -4.74 -33.40
CA PHE A 27 15.37 -4.19 -32.37
C PHE A 27 13.86 -4.40 -32.56
N ALA A 28 13.40 -5.65 -32.42
CA ALA A 28 12.16 -5.91 -31.69
C ALA A 28 12.49 -5.76 -30.19
N PHE A 29 12.73 -4.54 -29.75
CA PHE A 29 12.74 -4.19 -28.33
C PHE A 29 11.27 -4.21 -27.94
N CYS A 30 10.81 -5.29 -27.29
CA CYS A 30 9.51 -5.30 -26.64
C CYS A 30 9.50 -4.08 -25.71
N ALA A 31 8.79 -3.03 -26.12
CA ALA A 31 8.43 -1.92 -25.27
C ALA A 31 7.48 -2.50 -24.22
N LEU A 32 8.06 -3.11 -23.18
CA LEU A 32 7.40 -3.34 -21.92
C LEU A 32 7.18 -1.95 -21.34
N VAL A 33 6.13 -1.29 -21.82
CA VAL A 33 5.58 -0.11 -21.17
C VAL A 33 5.07 -0.65 -19.85
N LEU A 34 5.91 -0.52 -18.81
CA LEU A 34 5.46 -0.61 -17.44
C LEU A 34 4.40 0.48 -17.31
N ILE A 35 3.14 0.09 -17.42
CA ILE A 35 2.02 0.93 -16.99
C ILE A 35 2.19 0.99 -15.48
N VAL A 36 2.95 1.98 -15.02
CA VAL A 36 2.96 2.34 -13.61
C VAL A 36 1.58 2.94 -13.39
N SER A 37 0.66 2.13 -12.86
CA SER A 37 -0.66 2.59 -12.43
C SER A 37 -0.45 3.81 -11.54
N ASN A 38 -1.06 4.94 -11.88
CA ASN A 38 -0.99 6.11 -11.02
C ASN A 38 -1.62 5.73 -9.68
N VAL A 39 -0.85 5.77 -8.60
CA VAL A 39 -1.39 5.70 -7.24
C VAL A 39 -2.29 6.91 -7.07
N GLN A 40 -3.60 6.69 -6.96
CA GLN A 40 -4.51 7.76 -6.56
C GLN A 40 -4.29 8.03 -5.07
N ALA A 41 -3.74 9.21 -4.76
CA ALA A 41 -3.72 9.72 -3.40
C ALA A 41 -5.07 10.42 -3.15
N ILE A 42 -5.82 9.91 -2.19
CA ILE A 42 -7.07 10.52 -1.71
C ILE A 42 -6.73 11.25 -0.42
N ASP A 43 -6.95 12.56 -0.38
CA ASP A 43 -6.76 13.35 0.82
C ASP A 43 -8.07 13.38 1.61
N VAL A 44 -8.02 12.99 2.89
CA VAL A 44 -9.18 12.98 3.79
C VAL A 44 -8.93 13.96 4.89
N GLN A 45 -9.78 14.99 4.92
CA GLN A 45 -9.86 15.91 6.04
C GLN A 45 -11.23 15.76 6.67
N GLU A 46 -11.33 15.07 7.80
CA GLU A 46 -12.56 15.08 8.58
C GLU A 46 -12.68 16.42 9.32
N THR A 47 -13.89 16.95 9.42
CA THR A 47 -14.14 18.22 10.12
C THR A 47 -14.81 18.00 11.47
N THR A 48 -14.98 16.75 11.91
CA THR A 48 -15.79 16.42 13.09
C THR A 48 -15.28 15.17 13.76
N ASP A 49 -14.59 15.35 14.89
CA ASP A 49 -14.18 14.28 15.77
C ASP A 49 -15.34 13.46 16.30
N PHE A 50 -15.15 12.15 16.30
CA PHE A 50 -16.07 11.22 16.94
C PHE A 50 -15.47 10.64 18.22
N PRO A 51 -15.99 11.00 19.40
CA PRO A 51 -15.44 10.50 20.64
C PRO A 51 -15.63 8.99 20.79
N GLY A 52 -14.60 8.31 21.30
CA GLY A 52 -14.72 6.97 21.89
C GLY A 52 -15.25 5.90 20.93
N SER A 53 -14.60 5.74 19.77
CA SER A 53 -14.93 4.65 18.83
C SER A 53 -16.35 4.73 18.25
N SER A 54 -17.00 5.91 18.26
CA SER A 54 -18.37 6.09 17.74
C SER A 54 -18.43 6.48 16.25
N SER A 55 -17.26 6.64 15.60
CA SER A 55 -17.14 7.10 14.21
C SER A 55 -17.64 6.12 13.14
N PHE A 56 -17.73 4.83 13.47
CA PHE A 56 -17.81 3.77 12.47
C PHE A 56 -19.10 3.76 11.64
N ALA A 57 -20.17 4.47 12.03
CA ALA A 57 -21.44 4.50 11.31
C ALA A 57 -21.66 5.76 10.45
N PHE A 58 -20.83 6.80 10.58
CA PHE A 58 -21.04 8.11 9.94
C PHE A 58 -19.76 8.74 9.37
N GLY A 59 -18.69 7.95 9.21
CA GLY A 59 -17.41 8.44 8.67
C GLY A 59 -17.51 9.00 7.25
N VAL A 60 -16.58 9.87 6.89
CA VAL A 60 -16.42 10.35 5.51
C VAL A 60 -16.06 9.15 4.62
N SER A 61 -16.81 8.93 3.54
CA SER A 61 -16.47 7.88 2.58
C SER A 61 -15.41 8.39 1.60
N VAL A 62 -14.34 7.61 1.42
CA VAL A 62 -13.35 7.82 0.35
C VAL A 62 -13.74 7.12 -0.95
N GLY A 63 -14.83 6.37 -0.94
CA GLY A 63 -15.35 5.64 -2.09
C GLY A 63 -14.68 4.29 -2.34
N GLU A 64 -14.81 3.83 -3.58
CA GLU A 64 -14.28 2.57 -4.05
C GLU A 64 -12.77 2.67 -4.33
N LEU A 65 -12.01 1.68 -3.84
CA LEU A 65 -10.56 1.60 -4.03
C LEU A 65 -10.23 1.11 -5.44
N ASP A 66 -9.20 1.70 -6.05
CA ASP A 66 -8.67 1.27 -7.35
C ASP A 66 -7.77 0.04 -7.20
N PRO A 67 -7.70 -0.86 -8.21
CA PRO A 67 -6.74 -1.97 -8.23
C PRO A 67 -5.29 -1.51 -8.00
N GLY A 68 -4.57 -2.18 -7.09
CA GLY A 68 -3.19 -1.84 -6.70
C GLY A 68 -3.13 -0.97 -5.44
N GLY A 69 -2.18 -0.04 -5.41
CA GLY A 69 -1.90 0.80 -4.25
C GLY A 69 -2.80 2.04 -4.19
N ASN A 70 -3.44 2.24 -3.05
CA ASN A 70 -4.26 3.40 -2.70
C ASN A 70 -3.63 4.07 -1.47
N THR A 71 -3.66 5.41 -1.41
CA THR A 71 -3.15 6.12 -0.24
C THR A 71 -4.19 7.10 0.27
N VAL A 72 -4.46 7.05 1.57
CA VAL A 72 -5.29 8.00 2.30
C VAL A 72 -4.41 8.74 3.31
N SER A 73 -4.49 10.06 3.39
CA SER A 73 -3.72 10.86 4.36
C SER A 73 -4.59 11.87 5.07
N GLY A 74 -4.09 12.35 6.23
CA GLY A 74 -4.71 13.39 7.02
C GLY A 74 -3.76 13.91 8.11
N THR A 75 -4.31 14.69 9.03
CA THR A 75 -3.58 15.29 10.15
C THR A 75 -4.40 15.21 11.41
N LEU A 76 -3.78 14.92 12.55
CA LEU A 76 -4.43 15.04 13.87
C LEU A 76 -3.83 16.23 14.62
N ASP A 77 -4.66 16.99 15.31
CA ASP A 77 -4.29 18.11 16.19
C ASP A 77 -5.18 18.12 17.44
N GLY A 78 -4.64 17.66 18.57
CA GLY A 78 -5.41 17.55 19.80
C GLY A 78 -4.60 17.67 21.08
N VAL A 79 -5.21 17.31 22.21
CA VAL A 79 -4.60 17.41 23.55
C VAL A 79 -4.65 16.06 24.25
N CYS A 80 -3.49 15.58 24.69
CA CYS A 80 -3.39 14.39 25.51
C CYS A 80 -3.68 14.71 26.98
N ALA A 81 -4.40 13.81 27.64
CA ALA A 81 -4.28 13.54 29.06
C ALA A 81 -3.18 12.48 29.30
N PRO A 82 -2.67 12.31 30.54
CA PRO A 82 -1.68 11.28 30.81
C PRO A 82 -2.20 9.89 30.44
N ASN A 83 -1.55 9.24 29.49
CA ASN A 83 -1.91 7.95 28.89
C ASN A 83 -3.19 7.91 28.03
N ASP A 84 -3.72 9.05 27.60
CA ASP A 84 -4.88 9.12 26.71
C ASP A 84 -4.77 10.31 25.77
N CYS A 85 -4.66 10.06 24.47
CA CYS A 85 -4.62 11.10 23.44
C CYS A 85 -5.84 11.05 22.50
N ASN A 86 -6.93 10.38 22.88
CA ASN A 86 -8.19 10.34 22.13
C ASN A 86 -9.37 10.80 23.00
N GLY A 87 -9.15 11.87 23.77
CA GLY A 87 -10.15 12.44 24.66
C GLY A 87 -11.27 13.14 23.88
N ALA A 88 -12.53 12.84 24.22
CA ALA A 88 -13.75 13.29 23.54
C ALA A 88 -13.96 14.81 23.39
N LYS A 89 -13.09 15.65 23.95
CA LYS A 89 -13.26 17.11 24.03
C LYS A 89 -12.03 17.87 23.55
N ASP A 90 -11.02 17.18 23.03
CA ASP A 90 -9.64 17.66 23.06
C ASP A 90 -9.04 17.98 21.68
N GLY A 91 -9.86 18.28 20.67
CA GLY A 91 -9.41 18.62 19.31
C GLY A 91 -9.58 17.46 18.34
N ASP A 92 -8.93 17.57 17.17
CA ASP A 92 -8.87 16.61 16.06
C ASP A 92 -8.01 15.40 16.45
N THR A 93 -8.54 14.54 17.31
CA THR A 93 -7.78 13.43 17.93
C THR A 93 -7.97 12.10 17.22
N GLN A 94 -8.94 12.02 16.32
CA GLN A 94 -9.28 10.79 15.61
C GLN A 94 -9.80 11.12 14.23
N ASP A 95 -9.25 10.48 13.21
CA ASP A 95 -9.79 10.44 11.86
C ASP A 95 -10.44 9.08 11.60
N SER A 96 -11.60 9.07 10.96
CA SER A 96 -12.34 7.86 10.60
C SER A 96 -13.04 7.96 9.26
N PHE A 97 -12.79 6.97 8.41
CA PHE A 97 -13.29 6.98 7.04
C PHE A 97 -13.77 5.60 6.60
N LEU A 98 -14.60 5.60 5.56
CA LEU A 98 -15.13 4.39 4.93
C LEU A 98 -14.45 4.15 3.58
N VAL A 99 -13.99 2.94 3.34
CA VAL A 99 -13.48 2.46 2.05
C VAL A 99 -14.40 1.37 1.51
N THR A 100 -14.54 1.29 0.19
CA THR A 100 -15.21 0.16 -0.47
C THR A 100 -14.20 -0.63 -1.30
N VAL A 101 -14.10 -1.93 -1.06
CA VAL A 101 -13.30 -2.86 -1.86
C VAL A 101 -14.22 -3.49 -2.91
N PRO A 102 -13.95 -3.32 -4.21
CA PRO A 102 -14.82 -3.82 -5.26
C PRO A 102 -14.92 -5.35 -5.30
N GLU A 103 -16.04 -5.88 -5.80
CA GLU A 103 -16.21 -7.31 -6.03
C GLU A 103 -15.09 -7.89 -6.92
N GLY A 104 -14.60 -9.08 -6.56
CA GLY A 104 -13.50 -9.73 -7.27
C GLY A 104 -12.11 -9.29 -6.82
N TYR A 105 -12.01 -8.38 -5.85
CA TYR A 105 -10.75 -7.95 -5.23
C TYR A 105 -10.72 -8.28 -3.74
N LEU A 106 -9.54 -8.17 -3.16
CA LEU A 106 -9.27 -8.27 -1.73
C LEU A 106 -8.22 -7.25 -1.34
N ILE A 107 -8.19 -6.85 -0.06
CA ILE A 107 -7.09 -6.09 0.53
C ILE A 107 -6.00 -7.08 0.90
N GLU A 108 -4.83 -6.92 0.29
CA GLU A 108 -3.65 -7.73 0.56
C GLU A 108 -2.86 -7.16 1.75
N SER A 109 -2.70 -5.84 1.78
CA SER A 109 -1.92 -5.17 2.81
C SER A 109 -2.48 -3.80 3.17
N ILE A 110 -2.32 -3.44 4.44
CA ILE A 110 -2.55 -2.10 4.94
C ILE A 110 -1.33 -1.69 5.76
N GLU A 111 -0.75 -0.55 5.43
CA GLU A 111 0.35 0.06 6.18
C GLU A 111 -0.03 1.45 6.65
N VAL A 112 0.38 1.81 7.85
CA VAL A 112 0.13 3.13 8.44
C VAL A 112 1.46 3.75 8.79
N THR A 113 1.64 4.99 8.36
CA THR A 113 2.82 5.81 8.64
C THR A 113 2.39 7.09 9.34
N SER A 114 3.19 7.54 10.30
CA SER A 114 3.05 8.87 10.90
C SER A 114 4.31 9.69 10.71
N ALA A 115 4.15 11.00 10.56
CA ALA A 115 5.21 11.96 10.32
C ALA A 115 4.90 13.32 10.95
N ASN A 116 5.87 14.24 10.94
CA ASN A 116 5.71 15.62 11.38
C ASN A 116 5.12 15.77 12.79
N ILE A 117 5.56 14.91 13.72
CA ILE A 117 5.03 14.83 15.07
C ILE A 117 5.44 16.06 15.89
N GLY A 118 4.44 16.74 16.45
CA GLY A 118 4.59 17.76 17.48
C GLY A 118 3.97 17.33 18.80
N GLY A 119 4.51 17.85 19.91
CA GLY A 119 3.91 17.69 21.23
C GLY A 119 4.24 16.36 21.94
N VAL A 120 3.29 15.88 22.75
CA VAL A 120 3.55 14.86 23.81
C VAL A 120 3.14 13.43 23.43
N ILE A 121 2.61 13.23 22.22
CA ILE A 121 2.15 11.92 21.76
C ILE A 121 3.33 10.97 21.47
N THR A 122 3.13 9.70 21.78
CA THR A 122 4.14 8.62 21.61
C THR A 122 3.62 7.41 20.85
N LEU A 123 2.30 7.18 20.86
CA LEU A 123 1.65 6.11 20.11
C LEU A 123 0.43 6.65 19.37
N ILE A 124 0.23 6.18 18.14
CA ILE A 124 -1.05 6.23 17.43
C ILE A 124 -1.75 4.88 17.49
N GLY A 125 -3.08 4.90 17.45
CA GLY A 125 -3.90 3.71 17.27
C GLY A 125 -4.39 3.65 15.84
N PHE A 126 -4.42 2.45 15.27
CA PHE A 126 -5.07 2.19 14.00
C PHE A 126 -6.01 1.00 14.11
N GLY A 127 -7.21 1.11 13.53
CA GLY A 127 -8.19 0.04 13.51
C GLY A 127 -8.86 -0.13 12.14
N VAL A 128 -9.17 -1.38 11.80
CA VAL A 128 -9.96 -1.78 10.63
C VAL A 128 -11.15 -2.61 11.09
N ARG A 129 -12.35 -2.26 10.64
CA ARG A 129 -13.59 -2.95 11.03
C ARG A 129 -14.47 -3.19 9.80
N SER A 130 -15.12 -4.34 9.77
CA SER A 130 -16.27 -4.60 8.91
C SER A 130 -17.56 -4.24 9.67
N PRO A 131 -18.74 -4.30 9.02
CA PRO A 131 -20.02 -4.18 9.73
C PRO A 131 -20.24 -5.26 10.80
N GLU A 132 -19.57 -6.41 10.68
CA GLU A 132 -19.81 -7.59 11.52
C GLU A 132 -18.74 -7.76 12.61
N GLU A 133 -17.49 -7.34 12.36
CA GLU A 133 -16.37 -7.62 13.27
C GLU A 133 -15.19 -6.64 13.17
N ASN A 134 -14.30 -6.75 14.16
CA ASN A 134 -13.01 -6.07 14.15
C ASN A 134 -12.01 -6.93 13.38
N ILE A 135 -11.40 -6.37 12.34
CA ILE A 135 -10.42 -7.08 11.50
C ILE A 135 -9.02 -6.91 12.08
N ALA A 136 -8.63 -5.67 12.35
CA ALA A 136 -7.30 -5.35 12.86
C ALA A 136 -7.35 -4.20 13.86
N PHE A 137 -6.46 -4.24 14.85
CA PHE A 137 -6.21 -3.14 15.76
C PHE A 137 -4.73 -3.17 16.19
N VAL A 138 -4.01 -2.08 15.94
CA VAL A 138 -2.58 -1.97 16.24
C VAL A 138 -2.26 -0.65 16.93
N ASN A 139 -1.24 -0.68 17.80
CA ASN A 139 -0.63 0.54 18.34
C ASN A 139 0.71 0.73 17.64
N ILE A 140 0.94 1.91 17.08
CA ILE A 140 2.09 2.19 16.24
C ILE A 140 2.87 3.34 16.90
N PRO A 141 4.18 3.18 17.14
CA PRO A 141 5.02 4.29 17.57
C PRO A 141 4.94 5.47 16.60
N VAL A 142 4.92 6.69 17.13
CA VAL A 142 4.99 7.89 16.28
C VAL A 142 6.32 7.93 15.52
N ASN A 143 6.34 8.56 14.34
CA ASN A 143 7.49 8.54 13.41
C ASN A 143 7.92 7.13 12.98
N SER A 144 6.96 6.22 12.85
CA SER A 144 7.21 4.86 12.36
C SER A 144 6.18 4.42 11.33
N ASN A 145 6.51 3.33 10.62
CA ASN A 145 5.62 2.60 9.74
C ASN A 145 5.22 1.29 10.45
N SER A 146 3.94 0.93 10.37
CA SER A 146 3.38 -0.25 11.05
C SER A 146 3.83 -1.60 10.48
N GLY A 147 4.37 -1.63 9.26
CA GLY A 147 4.34 -2.80 8.39
C GLY A 147 2.90 -3.16 8.00
N ASN A 148 2.72 -4.34 7.40
CA ASN A 148 1.37 -4.84 7.13
C ASN A 148 0.63 -5.15 8.45
N VAL A 149 -0.50 -4.50 8.67
CA VAL A 149 -1.35 -4.68 9.86
C VAL A 149 -2.33 -5.85 9.73
N LEU A 150 -2.52 -6.38 8.53
CA LEU A 150 -3.39 -7.52 8.27
C LEU A 150 -2.65 -8.85 8.49
N THR A 151 -3.31 -9.82 9.12
CA THR A 151 -2.82 -11.20 9.22
C THR A 151 -3.22 -12.03 8.00
N ASP A 152 -4.41 -11.77 7.47
CA ASP A 152 -5.00 -12.44 6.32
C ASP A 152 -5.58 -11.40 5.35
N PRO A 153 -5.61 -11.69 4.04
CA PRO A 153 -6.28 -10.83 3.07
C PRO A 153 -7.76 -10.64 3.39
N VAL A 154 -8.26 -9.42 3.22
CA VAL A 154 -9.65 -9.04 3.53
C VAL A 154 -10.47 -9.02 2.25
N PRO A 155 -11.64 -9.67 2.16
CA PRO A 155 -12.41 -9.76 0.92
C PRO A 155 -13.02 -8.42 0.48
N ALA A 156 -13.76 -8.45 -0.62
CA ALA A 156 -14.61 -7.34 -1.06
C ALA A 156 -15.65 -6.97 0.01
N GLY A 157 -15.96 -5.68 0.12
CA GLY A 157 -16.89 -5.16 1.12
C GLY A 157 -16.64 -3.70 1.47
N GLU A 158 -17.48 -3.15 2.34
CA GLU A 158 -17.27 -1.84 2.95
C GLU A 158 -16.58 -2.01 4.30
N TYR A 159 -15.55 -1.20 4.54
CA TYR A 159 -14.77 -1.23 5.77
C TYR A 159 -14.61 0.17 6.32
N SER A 160 -14.59 0.26 7.64
CA SER A 160 -14.27 1.49 8.33
C SER A 160 -12.87 1.41 8.93
N LEU A 161 -12.09 2.43 8.61
CA LEU A 161 -10.71 2.60 9.08
C LEU A 161 -10.67 3.80 10.01
N SER A 162 -9.84 3.72 11.05
CA SER A 162 -9.65 4.84 11.96
C SER A 162 -8.20 4.96 12.40
N VAL A 163 -7.68 6.19 12.36
CA VAL A 163 -6.38 6.60 12.88
C VAL A 163 -6.64 7.56 14.03
N PHE A 164 -6.02 7.38 15.19
CA PHE A 164 -6.26 8.26 16.33
C PHE A 164 -5.06 8.36 17.28
N GLY A 165 -5.00 9.45 18.04
CA GLY A 165 -4.00 9.62 19.08
C GLY A 165 -4.17 8.60 20.19
N ARG A 166 -3.18 7.76 20.50
CA ARG A 166 -3.35 6.70 21.50
C ARG A 166 -2.82 7.06 22.87
N LEU A 167 -1.54 7.42 22.94
CA LEU A 167 -0.84 7.53 24.23
C LEU A 167 0.21 8.63 24.21
N GLY A 168 0.22 9.44 25.26
CA GLY A 168 1.25 10.42 25.60
C GLY A 168 1.68 10.21 27.05
N SER A 169 2.97 10.43 27.35
CA SER A 169 3.52 10.22 28.70
C SER A 169 3.12 11.32 29.69
N GLU A 170 2.66 12.45 29.19
CA GLU A 170 2.25 13.62 29.97
C GLU A 170 1.06 14.32 29.31
N ALA A 171 0.44 15.24 30.04
CA ALA A 171 -0.63 16.05 29.47
C ALA A 171 -0.03 17.16 28.58
N GLY A 172 -0.65 17.42 27.43
CA GLY A 172 -0.18 18.47 26.53
C GLY A 172 -0.73 18.33 25.12
N PRO A 173 -0.56 19.36 24.27
CA PRO A 173 -0.98 19.30 22.89
C PRO A 173 -0.15 18.29 22.10
N PHE A 174 -0.70 17.80 21.00
CA PHE A 174 0.01 17.03 19.99
C PHE A 174 -0.50 17.37 18.59
N THR A 175 0.38 17.22 17.61
CA THR A 175 0.05 17.27 16.18
C THR A 175 0.78 16.14 15.48
N LEU A 176 0.19 15.58 14.41
CA LEU A 176 0.89 14.67 13.51
C LEU A 176 0.22 14.62 12.14
N ASP A 177 1.02 14.30 11.13
CA ASP A 177 0.52 13.86 9.85
C ASP A 177 0.48 12.33 9.83
N TRP A 178 -0.53 11.76 9.18
CA TRP A 178 -0.62 10.31 8.98
C TRP A 178 -0.96 9.96 7.53
N SER A 179 -0.57 8.76 7.14
CA SER A 179 -0.94 8.15 5.86
C SER A 179 -1.20 6.67 6.01
N VAL A 180 -2.29 6.18 5.41
CA VAL A 180 -2.64 4.77 5.27
C VAL A 180 -2.45 4.37 3.80
N SER A 181 -1.59 3.39 3.56
CA SER A 181 -1.41 2.76 2.25
C SER A 181 -2.16 1.43 2.22
N ILE A 182 -3.04 1.25 1.24
CA ILE A 182 -3.89 0.07 1.07
C ILE A 182 -3.58 -0.57 -0.28
N SER A 183 -3.12 -1.82 -0.28
CA SER A 183 -2.93 -2.61 -1.51
C SER A 183 -4.11 -3.54 -1.72
N ILE A 184 -4.78 -3.44 -2.86
CA ILE A 184 -5.81 -4.40 -3.28
C ILE A 184 -5.39 -5.17 -4.52
N VAL A 185 -5.65 -6.48 -4.54
CA VAL A 185 -5.32 -7.38 -5.66
C VAL A 185 -6.53 -8.24 -6.04
N PRO A 186 -6.57 -8.81 -7.27
CA PRO A 186 -7.65 -9.70 -7.66
C PRO A 186 -7.74 -10.94 -6.76
N ALA A 187 -8.95 -11.31 -6.33
CA ALA A 187 -9.18 -12.42 -5.43
C ALA A 187 -8.80 -13.79 -6.01
N VAL A 188 -8.72 -13.91 -7.34
CA VAL A 188 -8.40 -15.16 -8.04
C VAL A 188 -6.91 -15.51 -7.93
N GLU A 189 -6.02 -14.52 -7.78
CA GLU A 189 -4.57 -14.75 -7.80
C GLU A 189 -4.06 -15.47 -6.53
N ILE A 190 -4.74 -15.32 -5.39
CA ILE A 190 -4.30 -15.92 -4.11
C ILE A 190 -4.58 -17.43 -4.03
N PHE A 191 -5.51 -17.95 -4.84
CA PHE A 191 -5.80 -19.39 -4.85
C PHE A 191 -4.83 -20.19 -5.72
N GLN A 192 -4.29 -19.60 -6.80
CA GLN A 192 -3.38 -20.32 -7.69
C GLN A 192 -2.05 -20.64 -6.99
N ASP A 193 -1.48 -19.69 -6.26
CA ASP A 193 -0.17 -19.83 -5.60
C ASP A 193 -0.16 -20.86 -4.46
N ARG A 194 -1.32 -21.13 -3.83
CA ARG A 194 -1.43 -22.16 -2.78
C ARG A 194 -1.55 -23.58 -3.32
N PHE A 195 -1.90 -23.77 -4.59
CA PHE A 195 -1.96 -25.11 -5.20
C PHE A 195 -0.66 -25.52 -5.87
N ASP A 196 0.20 -24.58 -6.28
CA ASP A 196 1.48 -24.89 -6.93
C ASP A 196 2.61 -25.23 -5.93
N GLN A 197 2.36 -25.17 -4.62
CA GLN A 197 3.31 -25.53 -3.56
C GLN A 197 3.06 -26.90 -2.90
N VAL A 198 2.15 -27.72 -3.45
CA VAL A 198 1.86 -29.08 -2.96
C VAL A 198 2.41 -30.16 -3.90
#